data_AF-A0A382A8B4-F1
#
_entry.id   AF-A0A382A8B4-F1
#
_cell.length_a   1.000
_cell.length_b   1.000
_cell.length_c   1.000
_cell.angle_alpha   90.00
_cell.angle_beta   90.00
_cell.angle_gamma   90.00
#
_symmetry.space_group_name_H-M   'P 1'
#
loop_
_entity.id
_entity.type
_entity.pdbx_description
1 polymer ?
#
loop_
_entity_poly.entity_id
_entity_poly.type
_entity_poly.pdbx_seq_one_letter_code
_entity_poly.pdbx_strand_id
1 'polypeptide(L)' 'VESTAAARRQGPGPWWHGAIGYQIYIRSFADSNGDGIGDLTGIRGRLDYLADLGVDFVWITPFYPSPM' A
#
# COMPACT_ATOMS: atom_id res chain seq x y z
N VAL A 1 -11.44 3.15 22.06
CA VAL A 1 -10.96 1.78 21.76
C VAL A 1 -9.68 1.91 20.97
N GLU A 2 -8.58 2.05 21.70
CA GLU A 2 -7.23 2.18 21.17
C GLU A 2 -6.75 0.78 20.79
N SER A 3 -6.84 0.45 19.50
CA SER A 3 -6.12 -0.70 18.98
C SER A 3 -4.76 -0.21 18.49
N THR A 4 -3.85 0.06 19.41
CA THR A 4 -2.41 -0.03 19.12
C THR A 4 -2.20 -1.40 18.50
N ALA A 5 -1.93 -1.44 17.19
CA ALA A 5 -1.48 -2.67 16.55
C ALA A 5 -0.23 -3.12 17.31
N ALA A 6 -0.40 -4.15 18.15
CA ALA A 6 0.67 -4.71 18.94
C ALA A 6 1.83 -4.99 17.98
N ALA A 7 3.01 -4.46 18.30
CA ALA A 7 4.21 -4.65 17.48
C ALA A 7 4.35 -6.15 17.17
N ARG A 8 4.00 -6.56 15.95
CA ARG A 8 4.06 -7.95 15.54
C ARG A 8 5.53 -8.32 15.59
N ARG A 9 5.88 -9.16 16.56
CA ARG A 9 7.20 -9.77 16.57
C ARG A 9 7.26 -10.70 15.36
N GLN A 10 7.95 -10.24 14.33
CA GLN A 10 8.46 -11.11 13.28
C GLN A 10 9.27 -12.20 13.99
N GLY A 11 8.78 -13.44 13.94
CA GLY A 11 9.51 -14.60 14.47
C GLY A 11 10.83 -14.80 13.72
N PRO A 12 11.73 -15.67 14.19
CA PRO A 12 12.90 -16.04 13.41
C PRO A 12 12.45 -16.64 12.07
N GLY A 13 12.61 -15.88 10.99
CA GLY A 13 12.15 -16.22 9.64
C GLY A 13 12.31 -15.05 8.67
N PRO A 14 12.11 -15.26 7.35
CA PRO A 14 12.13 -14.18 6.37
C PRO A 14 11.09 -13.10 6.67
N TRP A 15 11.39 -11.84 6.39
CA TRP A 15 10.52 -10.69 6.72
C TRP A 15 9.09 -10.79 6.17
N TRP A 16 8.90 -11.49 5.04
CA TRP A 16 7.61 -11.67 4.39
C TRP A 16 6.75 -12.75 5.06
N HIS A 17 7.36 -13.60 5.90
CA HIS A 17 6.66 -14.68 6.57
C HIS A 17 5.81 -14.13 7.72
N GLY A 18 4.50 -14.02 7.50
CA GLY A 18 3.57 -13.40 8.44
C GLY A 18 3.34 -11.90 8.21
N ALA A 19 3.91 -11.33 7.14
CA ALA A 19 3.67 -9.95 6.72
C ALA A 19 2.27 -9.77 6.12
N ILE A 20 1.64 -8.63 6.39
CA ILE A 20 0.37 -8.19 5.81
C ILE A 20 0.66 -7.40 4.53
N GLY A 21 0.22 -7.95 3.40
CA GLY A 21 0.29 -7.28 2.11
C GLY A 21 -0.99 -6.52 1.77
N TYR A 22 -0.84 -5.32 1.20
CA TYR A 22 -1.95 -4.56 0.64
C TYR A 22 -1.79 -4.38 -0.87
N GLN A 23 -2.73 -4.92 -1.65
CA GLN A 23 -2.70 -4.78 -3.10
C GLN A 23 -3.40 -3.49 -3.54
N ILE A 24 -2.70 -2.67 -4.30
CA ILE A 24 -3.17 -1.40 -4.83
C ILE A 24 -3.41 -1.54 -6.33
N TYR A 25 -4.65 -1.32 -6.77
CA TYR A 25 -4.96 -1.05 -8.17
C TYR A 25 -4.77 0.44 -8.45
N ILE A 26 -3.65 0.80 -9.09
CA ILE A 26 -3.16 2.19 -9.16
C ILE A 26 -4.20 3.18 -9.71
N ARG A 27 -4.86 2.82 -10.82
CA ARG A 27 -5.80 3.68 -11.56
C ARG A 27 -7.03 4.09 -10.75
N SER A 28 -7.33 3.41 -9.64
CA SER A 28 -8.54 3.66 -8.84
C SER A 28 -8.26 3.97 -7.38
N PHE A 29 -6.99 4.09 -6.97
CA PHE A 29 -6.64 4.25 -5.56
C PHE A 29 -6.69 5.71 -5.09
N ALA A 30 -5.89 6.59 -5.70
CA ALA A 30 -5.84 8.00 -5.36
C ALA A 30 -5.31 8.80 -6.54
N ASP A 31 -6.09 9.79 -6.98
CA ASP A 31 -5.75 10.79 -8.00
C ASP A 31 -5.12 12.01 -7.31
N SER A 32 -3.96 12.46 -7.80
CA SER A 32 -3.25 13.63 -7.27
C SER A 32 -3.33 14.88 -8.13
N ASN A 33 -3.79 14.77 -9.38
CA ASN A 33 -3.75 15.86 -10.36
C ASN A 33 -5.17 16.28 -10.85
N GLY A 34 -6.21 15.53 -10.47
CA GLY A 34 -7.61 15.82 -10.80
C GLY A 34 -8.07 15.30 -12.17
N ASP A 35 -7.32 14.41 -12.81
CA ASP A 35 -7.68 13.82 -14.11
C ASP A 35 -8.65 12.63 -14.01
N GLY A 36 -9.00 12.23 -12.78
CA GLY A 36 -9.91 11.12 -12.48
C GLY A 36 -9.25 9.74 -12.48
N ILE A 37 -7.93 9.67 -12.66
CA ILE A 37 -7.16 8.43 -12.70
C ILE A 37 -6.13 8.45 -11.56
N GLY A 38 -6.09 7.36 -10.79
CA GLY A 38 -5.10 7.23 -9.73
C GLY A 38 -3.66 7.09 -10.25
N ASP A 39 -2.72 7.65 -9.49
CA ASP A 39 -1.32 7.79 -9.88
C ASP A 39 -0.34 7.52 -8.71
N LEU A 40 0.97 7.46 -9.00
CA LEU A 40 1.99 7.17 -7.98
C LEU A 40 2.11 8.27 -6.92
N THR A 41 1.86 9.53 -7.27
CA THR A 41 1.85 10.65 -6.33
C THR A 41 0.66 10.55 -5.39
N GLY A 42 -0.49 10.11 -5.88
CA GLY A 42 -1.67 9.80 -5.09
C GLY A 42 -1.43 8.64 -4.12
N ILE A 43 -0.75 7.57 -4.55
CA ILE A 43 -0.31 6.49 -3.65
C ILE A 43 0.60 7.05 -2.56
N ARG A 44 1.60 7.86 -2.92
CA ARG A 44 2.52 8.49 -1.97
C ARG A 44 1.79 9.31 -0.92
N GLY A 45 0.75 10.06 -1.31
CA GLY A 45 -0.09 10.85 -0.41
C GLY A 45 -0.94 10.03 0.57
N ARG A 46 -0.97 8.70 0.44
CA ARG A 46 -1.74 7.79 1.31
C ARG A 46 -0.85 6.79 2.06
N LEU A 47 0.47 6.96 2.03
CA LEU A 47 1.39 6.06 2.76
C LEU A 47 1.15 6.10 4.27
N ASP A 48 0.83 7.27 4.84
CA ASP A 48 0.50 7.39 6.27
C ASP A 48 -0.76 6.57 6.62
N TYR A 49 -1.80 6.63 5.79
CA TYR A 49 -3.00 5.79 5.95
C TYR A 49 -2.66 4.29 5.90
N LEU A 50 -1.79 3.87 4.97
CA LEU A 50 -1.38 2.48 4.84
C LEU A 50 -0.54 2.02 6.04
N ALA A 51 0.32 2.89 6.58
CA ALA A 51 1.07 2.64 7.80
C ALA A 51 0.14 2.52 9.01
N ASP A 52 -0.83 3.43 9.15
CA ASP A 52 -1.84 3.41 10.22
C ASP A 52 -2.74 2.17 10.15
N LEU A 53 -3.03 1.68 8.94
CA LEU A 53 -3.74 0.42 8.71
C LEU A 53 -2.93 -0.80 9.19
N GLY A 54 -1.61 -0.67 9.33
CA GLY A 54 -0.71 -1.71 9.81
C GLY A 54 -0.27 -2.69 8.72
N VAL A 55 -0.11 -2.22 7.48
CA VAL A 55 0.38 -3.04 6.36
C VAL A 55 1.91 -3.06 6.35
N ASP A 56 2.50 -4.23 6.08
CA ASP A 56 3.96 -4.41 6.08
C ASP A 56 4.56 -4.15 4.69
N PHE A 57 3.81 -4.43 3.63
CA PHE A 57 4.21 -4.14 2.26
C PHE A 57 3.02 -3.82 1.35
N VAL A 58 3.30 -3.08 0.28
CA VAL A 58 2.35 -2.77 -0.79
C VAL A 58 2.68 -3.54 -2.06
N TRP A 59 1.69 -4.19 -2.64
CA TRP A 59 1.77 -4.78 -3.98
C TRP A 59 1.01 -3.87 -4.94
N ILE A 60 1.68 -3.26 -5.91
CA ILE A 60 1.02 -2.38 -6.90
C ILE A 60 0.78 -3.19 -8.17
N THR A 61 -0.44 -3.14 -8.73
CA THR A 61 -0.73 -3.71 -10.05
C THR A 61 0.17 -3.09 -11.13
N PRO A 62 0.42 -3.74 -12.28
CA PRO A 62 1.32 -3.21 -13.31
C PRO A 62 1.03 -1.74 -13.67
N PHE A 63 2.08 -0.92 -13.65
CA PHE A 63 2.03 0.53 -13.96
C PHE A 63 3.09 0.93 -15.00
N TYR A 64 3.69 -0.06 -15.67
CA TYR A 64 4.61 0.15 -16.79
C TYR A 64 3.82 0.63 -18.02
N PRO A 65 4.47 1.34 -18.96
CA PRO A 65 3.86 1.62 -20.26
C PRO A 65 3.37 0.31 -20.91
N SER A 66 2.07 0.23 -21.14
CA SER A 66 1.44 -0.86 -21.89
C SER A 66 1.04 -0.33 -23.27
N PRO A 67 1.21 -1.11 -24.35
CA PRO A 67 0.53 -0.83 -25.59
C PRO A 67 -0.98 -0.72 -25.33
N MET A 68 -1.66 0.19 -26.03
CA MET A 68 -3.11 0.16 -26.19
C MET A 68 -3.48 -0.77 -27.35
#